data_AF-A0A3B0IYF2-F1
#
_entry.id   AF-A0A3B0IYF2-F1
#
_cell.length_a   1.000
_cell.length_b   1.000
_cell.length_c   1.000
_cell.angle_alpha   90.00
_cell.angle_beta   90.00
_cell.angle_gamma   90.00
#
_symmetry.space_group_name_H-M   'P 1'
#
loop_
_entity.id
_entity.type
_entity.pdbx_description
1 polymer ?
#
loop_
_entity_poly.entity_id
_entity_poly.type
_entity_poly.pdbx_seq_one_letter_code
_entity_poly.pdbx_strand_id
1 'polypeptide(L)'
;MQPIVLLTFSCLFWCSHALSIDCENPEAINEEHIHCCCKHPDGHNDLIEKCAKETGFQLPSQTEEAMVDITADRAIRGTCFGKCVFGSLNFIKDEQVDMEAVRKYFGSKFADDPEYAKEMINAFDHCHGKSEENTSKFLSKPIFRQMSHQFCEPKSSVVLACVIRQFFHNCPADRWSKTQECEDTLAFSKKCHDALATL
;
A
#
# COMPACT_ATOMS: atom_id res chain seq x y z
N MET A 1 -28.88 63.24 -13.73
CA MET A 1 -27.71 62.68 -14.42
C MET A 1 -26.97 61.79 -13.44
N GLN A 2 -26.96 60.48 -13.68
CA GLN A 2 -25.88 59.56 -13.26
C GLN A 2 -24.69 59.73 -14.24
N PRO A 3 -23.52 59.05 -14.12
CA PRO A 3 -23.18 57.85 -13.34
C PRO A 3 -22.07 58.15 -12.30
N ILE A 4 -21.33 57.24 -11.64
CA ILE A 4 -21.10 55.78 -11.81
C ILE A 4 -21.08 55.09 -10.42
N VAL A 5 -21.59 53.86 -10.35
CA VAL A 5 -21.15 52.83 -9.38
C VAL A 5 -20.63 51.65 -10.19
N LEU A 6 -19.33 51.36 -10.10
CA LEU A 6 -18.69 50.15 -10.61
C LEU A 6 -17.74 49.67 -9.50
N LEU A 7 -18.25 48.89 -8.55
CA LEU A 7 -18.20 47.42 -8.61
C LEU A 7 -16.78 46.91 -8.85
N THR A 8 -16.01 46.91 -7.77
CA THR A 8 -14.79 46.11 -7.60
C THR A 8 -15.14 44.61 -7.61
N PHE A 9 -15.41 44.07 -8.79
CA PHE A 9 -15.69 42.65 -9.04
C PHE A 9 -14.51 41.99 -9.79
N SER A 10 -13.31 42.15 -9.24
CA SER A 10 -12.08 41.52 -9.71
C SER A 10 -11.41 40.79 -8.55
N CYS A 11 -10.82 39.62 -8.83
CA CYS A 11 -10.06 38.77 -7.90
C CYS A 11 -10.86 37.90 -6.90
N LEU A 12 -11.97 37.28 -7.33
CA LEU A 12 -12.48 36.04 -6.69
C LEU A 12 -12.84 34.91 -7.68
N PHE A 13 -12.38 35.00 -8.94
CA PHE A 13 -12.24 33.80 -9.78
C PHE A 13 -10.89 33.13 -9.48
N TRP A 14 -10.80 32.52 -8.28
CA TRP A 14 -9.94 31.34 -8.17
C TRP A 14 -10.58 30.25 -9.02
N CYS A 15 -9.98 29.96 -10.18
CA CYS A 15 -10.28 28.75 -10.91
C CYS A 15 -9.85 27.57 -10.05
N SER A 16 -10.79 27.04 -9.27
CA SER A 16 -10.70 25.70 -8.71
C SER A 16 -10.72 24.72 -9.88
N HIS A 17 -9.55 24.44 -10.46
CA HIS A 17 -9.37 23.30 -11.34
C HIS A 17 -9.59 22.03 -10.52
N ALA A 18 -10.86 21.61 -10.43
CA ALA A 18 -11.20 20.29 -9.95
C ALA A 18 -10.54 19.28 -10.90
N LEU A 19 -9.56 18.53 -10.39
CA LEU A 19 -8.90 17.47 -11.14
C LEU A 19 -9.96 16.48 -11.64
N SER A 20 -10.13 16.43 -12.96
CA SER A 20 -11.05 15.51 -13.63
C SER A 20 -10.43 14.12 -13.68
N ILE A 21 -10.29 13.50 -12.51
CA ILE A 21 -9.80 12.13 -12.36
C ILE A 21 -10.77 11.18 -13.08
N ASP A 22 -10.27 10.52 -14.11
CA ASP A 22 -10.97 9.52 -14.92
C ASP A 22 -10.51 8.12 -14.48
N CYS A 23 -11.42 7.35 -13.88
CA CYS A 23 -11.11 6.01 -13.39
C CYS A 23 -11.10 4.94 -14.50
N GLU A 24 -11.54 5.28 -15.72
CA GLU A 24 -11.52 4.37 -16.86
C GLU A 24 -10.19 4.47 -17.65
N ASN A 25 -9.34 5.45 -17.32
CA ASN A 25 -8.04 5.66 -17.95
C ASN A 25 -6.87 5.72 -16.93
N PRO A 26 -6.44 4.58 -16.37
CA PRO A 26 -5.33 4.52 -15.43
C PRO A 26 -3.96 4.82 -16.06
N GLU A 27 -3.82 4.87 -17.40
CA GLU A 27 -2.56 5.24 -18.08
C GLU A 27 -2.07 6.65 -17.74
N ALA A 28 -2.93 7.49 -17.16
CA ALA A 28 -2.54 8.79 -16.61
C ALA A 28 -1.73 8.70 -15.30
N ILE A 29 -1.70 7.55 -14.64
CA ILE A 29 -0.93 7.26 -13.43
C ILE A 29 0.28 6.40 -13.79
N ASN A 30 1.45 6.81 -13.33
CA ASN A 30 2.66 6.01 -13.45
C ASN A 30 2.71 4.97 -12.33
N GLU A 31 2.07 3.81 -12.54
CA GLU A 31 2.03 2.72 -11.55
C GLU A 31 3.44 2.26 -11.11
N GLU A 32 4.44 2.35 -11.99
CA GLU A 32 5.83 2.03 -11.66
C GLU A 32 6.49 3.05 -10.72
N HIS A 33 5.91 4.23 -10.45
CA HIS A 33 6.45 5.24 -9.53
C HIS A 33 5.66 5.39 -8.22
N ILE A 34 4.53 4.71 -8.05
CA ILE A 34 3.68 4.84 -6.85
C ILE A 34 4.47 4.57 -5.57
N HIS A 35 5.38 3.61 -5.63
CA HIS A 35 6.22 3.20 -4.51
C HIS A 35 7.27 4.26 -4.11
N CYS A 36 7.62 5.20 -5.00
CA CYS A 36 8.48 6.34 -4.70
C CYS A 36 7.75 7.44 -3.89
N CYS A 37 6.41 7.40 -3.82
CA CYS A 37 5.61 8.48 -3.22
C CYS A 37 5.57 8.48 -1.70
N CYS A 38 5.74 7.32 -1.05
CA CYS A 38 5.72 7.21 0.41
C CYS A 38 6.91 6.37 0.91
N LYS A 39 7.84 6.99 1.62
CA LYS A 39 9.01 6.29 2.18
C LYS A 39 8.61 5.32 3.28
N HIS A 40 9.07 4.09 3.15
CA HIS A 40 8.83 2.99 4.07
C HIS A 40 10.18 2.36 4.49
N PRO A 41 10.75 2.74 5.65
CA PRO A 41 12.10 2.31 6.07
C PRO A 41 12.29 0.79 6.16
N ASP A 42 11.22 0.03 6.37
CA ASP A 42 11.26 -1.44 6.42
C ASP A 42 10.96 -2.12 5.07
N GLY A 43 10.93 -1.34 3.98
CA GLY A 43 10.51 -1.75 2.64
C GLY A 43 11.55 -2.60 1.91
N HIS A 44 12.82 -2.33 2.19
CA HIS A 44 13.95 -3.10 1.69
C HIS A 44 14.97 -3.30 2.81
N ASN A 45 15.23 -4.55 3.15
CA ASN A 45 16.19 -4.97 4.17
C ASN A 45 16.57 -6.44 3.94
N ASP A 46 17.58 -6.94 4.68
CA ASP A 46 18.07 -8.32 4.60
C ASP A 46 16.96 -9.40 4.67
N LEU A 47 15.89 -9.17 5.43
CA LEU A 47 14.76 -10.10 5.57
C LEU A 47 13.89 -10.10 4.32
N ILE A 48 13.59 -8.92 3.77
CA ILE A 48 12.86 -8.76 2.50
C ILE A 48 13.66 -9.37 1.34
N GLU A 49 14.96 -9.06 1.23
CA GLU A 49 15.86 -9.66 0.23
C GLU A 49 15.91 -11.19 0.33
N LYS A 50 16.10 -11.71 1.55
CA LYS A 50 16.12 -13.16 1.81
C LYS A 50 14.80 -13.80 1.37
N CYS A 51 13.67 -13.26 1.80
CA CYS A 51 12.36 -13.81 1.44
C CYS A 51 12.08 -13.72 -0.06
N ALA A 52 12.49 -12.64 -0.74
CA ALA A 52 12.39 -12.53 -2.18
C ALA A 52 13.21 -13.61 -2.89
N LYS A 53 14.46 -13.81 -2.46
CA LYS A 53 15.37 -14.85 -3.00
C LYS A 53 14.87 -16.27 -2.75
N GLU A 54 14.35 -16.57 -1.57
CA GLU A 54 13.81 -17.90 -1.23
C GLU A 54 12.53 -18.24 -2.01
N THR A 55 11.75 -17.24 -2.40
CA THR A 55 10.43 -17.42 -3.05
C THR A 55 10.43 -17.14 -4.55
N GLY A 56 11.53 -16.63 -5.11
CA GLY A 56 11.61 -16.18 -6.50
C GLY A 56 10.75 -14.93 -6.78
N PHE A 57 10.48 -14.13 -5.74
CA PHE A 57 9.75 -12.88 -5.87
C PHE A 57 10.67 -11.77 -6.38
N GLN A 58 10.15 -10.89 -7.24
CA GLN A 58 10.91 -9.79 -7.85
C GLN A 58 10.63 -8.50 -7.08
N LEU A 59 11.65 -7.96 -6.41
CA LEU A 59 11.57 -6.65 -5.76
C LEU A 59 11.71 -5.53 -6.81
N PRO A 60 11.08 -4.35 -6.64
CA PRO A 60 11.17 -3.23 -7.59
C PRO A 60 12.62 -2.74 -7.80
N SER A 61 13.39 -2.66 -6.71
CA SER A 61 14.76 -2.14 -6.69
C SER A 61 15.56 -2.76 -5.52
N GLN A 62 16.89 -2.70 -5.58
CA GLN A 62 17.82 -3.21 -4.54
C GLN A 62 18.22 -2.15 -3.50
N THR A 63 17.69 -0.93 -3.58
CA THR A 63 18.14 0.18 -2.72
C THR A 63 17.00 1.07 -2.22
N GLU A 64 15.75 0.59 -2.30
CA GLU A 64 14.58 1.46 -2.26
C GLU A 64 13.67 1.19 -1.07
N GLU A 65 13.46 2.22 -0.24
CA GLU A 65 12.58 2.20 0.93
C GLU A 65 11.09 2.23 0.52
N ALA A 66 10.68 1.23 -0.24
CA ALA A 66 9.37 1.08 -0.84
C ALA A 66 8.63 -0.14 -0.28
N MET A 67 7.31 -0.02 -0.13
CA MET A 67 6.45 -1.17 0.09
C MET A 67 6.49 -2.12 -1.11
N VAL A 68 6.58 -3.43 -0.85
CA VAL A 68 6.68 -4.44 -1.91
C VAL A 68 5.30 -4.77 -2.47
N ASP A 69 4.97 -4.13 -3.59
CA ASP A 69 3.74 -4.32 -4.36
C ASP A 69 3.46 -5.80 -4.72
N ILE A 70 2.23 -6.25 -4.43
CA ILE A 70 1.72 -7.59 -4.74
C ILE A 70 0.53 -7.49 -5.70
N THR A 71 0.81 -7.08 -6.95
CA THR A 71 -0.19 -7.06 -8.03
C THR A 71 -0.94 -8.39 -8.21
N ALA A 72 -2.11 -8.33 -8.86
CA ALA A 72 -2.92 -9.51 -9.17
C ALA A 72 -2.20 -10.57 -10.04
N ASP A 73 -1.28 -10.18 -10.92
CA ASP A 73 -0.47 -11.12 -11.73
C ASP A 73 0.74 -11.70 -10.94
N ARG A 74 1.30 -10.93 -9.99
CA ARG A 74 2.35 -11.40 -9.08
C ARG A 74 1.79 -12.21 -7.90
N ALA A 75 0.49 -12.11 -7.62
CA ALA A 75 -0.19 -12.65 -6.45
C ALA A 75 0.18 -14.10 -6.11
N ILE A 76 0.33 -14.98 -7.11
CA ILE A 76 0.70 -16.39 -6.90
C ILE A 76 2.06 -16.49 -6.18
N ARG A 77 3.11 -15.81 -6.67
CA ARG A 77 4.43 -15.77 -6.01
C ARG A 77 4.39 -14.91 -4.74
N GLY A 78 3.57 -13.84 -4.75
CA GLY A 78 3.28 -12.99 -3.61
C GLY A 78 2.81 -13.75 -2.36
N THR A 79 2.01 -14.82 -2.52
CA THR A 79 1.58 -15.66 -1.39
C THR A 79 2.74 -16.21 -0.58
N CYS A 80 3.78 -16.75 -1.24
CA CYS A 80 4.93 -17.31 -0.55
C CYS A 80 5.85 -16.22 0.01
N PHE A 81 6.02 -15.11 -0.71
CA PHE A 81 6.77 -13.96 -0.22
C PHE A 81 6.15 -13.40 1.07
N GLY A 82 4.85 -13.09 1.06
CA GLY A 82 4.13 -12.61 2.23
C GLY A 82 4.21 -13.60 3.40
N LYS A 83 4.04 -14.91 3.15
CA LYS A 83 4.19 -15.95 4.17
C LYS A 83 5.60 -15.99 4.77
N CYS A 84 6.64 -15.83 3.96
CA CYS A 84 8.03 -15.78 4.43
C CYS A 84 8.28 -14.57 5.32
N VAL A 85 7.84 -13.38 4.91
CA VAL A 85 8.00 -12.13 5.67
C VAL A 85 7.28 -12.22 7.01
N PHE A 86 6.00 -12.58 7.01
CA PHE A 86 5.19 -12.70 8.23
C PHE A 86 5.71 -13.80 9.16
N GLY A 87 6.17 -14.93 8.62
CA GLY A 87 6.81 -15.99 9.40
C GLY A 87 8.11 -15.55 10.05
N SER A 88 8.97 -14.84 9.30
CA SER A 88 10.27 -14.35 9.78
C SER A 88 10.12 -13.26 10.86
N LEU A 89 9.06 -12.44 10.78
CA LEU A 89 8.72 -11.43 11.78
C LEU A 89 7.92 -11.98 12.97
N ASN A 90 7.51 -13.26 12.93
CA ASN A 90 6.58 -13.89 13.90
C ASN A 90 5.21 -13.18 13.99
N PHE A 91 4.74 -12.62 12.86
CA PHE A 91 3.43 -11.94 12.76
C PHE A 91 2.26 -12.91 12.57
N ILE A 92 2.50 -14.23 12.58
CA ILE A 92 1.44 -15.25 12.50
C ILE A 92 1.51 -16.17 13.72
N LYS A 93 0.35 -16.34 14.36
CA LYS A 93 0.13 -17.25 15.49
C LYS A 93 -1.25 -17.88 15.32
N ASP A 94 -1.34 -19.21 15.48
CA ASP A 94 -2.59 -19.97 15.33
C ASP A 94 -3.33 -19.67 14.00
N GLU A 95 -2.58 -19.55 12.90
CA GLU A 95 -3.05 -19.15 11.55
C GLU A 95 -3.70 -17.76 11.45
N GLN A 96 -3.57 -16.93 12.50
CA GLN A 96 -4.06 -15.55 12.58
C GLN A 96 -2.90 -14.54 12.64
N VAL A 97 -3.17 -13.27 12.32
CA VAL A 97 -2.17 -12.20 12.50
C VAL A 97 -2.00 -11.92 13.98
N ASP A 98 -0.77 -12.05 14.49
CA ASP A 98 -0.45 -11.74 15.88
C ASP A 98 -0.26 -10.22 16.04
N MET A 99 -1.36 -9.54 16.35
CA MET A 99 -1.38 -8.10 16.58
C MET A 99 -0.69 -7.67 17.89
N GLU A 100 -0.26 -8.59 18.76
CA GLU A 100 0.66 -8.28 19.86
C GLU A 100 2.10 -8.23 19.33
N ALA A 101 2.50 -9.22 18.52
CA ALA A 101 3.80 -9.27 17.86
C ALA A 101 4.02 -8.07 16.91
N VAL A 102 3.01 -7.69 16.11
CA VAL A 102 3.06 -6.51 15.23
C VAL A 102 3.34 -5.24 16.03
N ARG A 103 2.56 -4.97 17.09
CA ARG A 103 2.74 -3.77 17.94
C ARG A 103 4.10 -3.77 18.63
N LYS A 104 4.55 -4.93 19.11
CA LYS A 104 5.87 -5.10 19.72
C LYS A 104 6.99 -4.81 18.71
N TYR A 105 6.87 -5.27 17.47
CA TYR A 105 7.89 -5.05 16.44
C TYR A 105 8.00 -3.57 16.10
N PHE A 106 6.92 -2.95 15.63
CA PHE A 106 6.96 -1.54 15.21
C PHE A 106 7.29 -0.61 16.38
N GLY A 107 6.69 -0.82 17.56
CA GLY A 107 6.95 -0.01 18.75
C GLY A 107 8.35 -0.17 19.36
N SER A 108 9.11 -1.21 19.01
CA SER A 108 10.49 -1.39 19.51
C SER A 108 11.56 -1.09 18.45
N LYS A 109 11.35 -1.51 17.19
CA LYS A 109 12.29 -1.26 16.08
C LYS A 109 12.29 0.20 15.65
N PHE A 110 11.14 0.86 15.70
CA PHE A 110 10.93 2.25 15.26
C PHE A 110 10.57 3.16 16.44
N ALA A 111 11.20 2.95 17.60
CA ALA A 111 10.97 3.75 18.80
C ALA A 111 11.35 5.24 18.61
N ASP A 112 12.37 5.51 17.80
CA ASP A 112 12.79 6.86 17.40
C ASP A 112 11.95 7.44 16.24
N ASP A 113 10.99 6.66 15.72
CA ASP A 113 10.13 7.00 14.58
C ASP A 113 8.64 6.64 14.87
N PRO A 114 8.03 7.29 15.89
CA PRO A 114 6.74 6.88 16.42
C PRO A 114 5.56 7.13 15.47
N GLU A 115 5.69 8.06 14.51
CA GLU A 115 4.63 8.32 13.52
C GLU A 115 4.54 7.20 12.49
N TYR A 116 5.69 6.74 11.96
CA TYR A 116 5.75 5.55 11.12
C TYR A 116 5.26 4.30 11.85
N ALA A 117 5.74 4.07 13.08
CA ALA A 117 5.32 2.93 13.88
C ALA A 117 3.80 2.91 14.11
N LYS A 118 3.21 4.08 14.41
CA LYS A 118 1.77 4.26 14.60
C LYS A 118 0.98 3.95 13.33
N GLU A 119 1.34 4.50 12.18
CA GLU A 119 0.56 4.27 10.95
C GLU A 119 0.71 2.85 10.41
N MET A 120 1.86 2.20 10.58
CA MET A 120 1.99 0.77 10.30
C MET A 120 1.11 -0.08 11.21
N ILE A 121 1.09 0.19 12.52
CA ILE A 121 0.19 -0.50 13.46
C ILE A 121 -1.28 -0.28 13.07
N ASN A 122 -1.68 0.95 12.73
CA ASN A 122 -3.04 1.28 12.27
C ASN A 122 -3.42 0.49 11.00
N ALA A 123 -2.51 0.40 10.02
CA ALA A 123 -2.73 -0.35 8.79
C ALA A 123 -2.95 -1.85 9.08
N PHE A 124 -2.12 -2.47 9.93
CA PHE A 124 -2.33 -3.85 10.37
C PHE A 124 -3.62 -4.02 11.21
N ASP A 125 -3.96 -3.05 12.07
CA ASP A 125 -5.21 -3.06 12.84
C ASP A 125 -6.46 -2.97 11.94
N HIS A 126 -6.37 -2.29 10.79
CA HIS A 126 -7.41 -2.29 9.76
C HIS A 126 -7.49 -3.65 9.03
N CYS A 127 -6.34 -4.21 8.66
CA CYS A 127 -6.22 -5.29 7.67
C CYS A 127 -6.23 -6.72 8.24
N HIS A 128 -6.23 -6.93 9.56
CA HIS A 128 -6.44 -8.27 10.13
C HIS A 128 -7.93 -8.66 10.23
N GLY A 129 -8.78 -7.98 9.46
CA GLY A 129 -10.23 -8.05 9.55
C GLY A 129 -10.89 -9.20 8.79
N LYS A 130 -12.23 -9.24 8.87
CA LYS A 130 -13.06 -10.27 8.25
C LYS A 130 -13.11 -10.17 6.71
N SER A 131 -12.85 -8.99 6.15
CA SER A 131 -12.73 -8.79 4.70
C SER A 131 -11.56 -9.61 4.15
N GLU A 132 -10.39 -9.42 4.75
CA GLU A 132 -9.13 -10.03 4.35
C GLU A 132 -9.16 -11.53 4.66
N GLU A 133 -9.79 -11.93 5.77
CA GLU A 133 -10.06 -13.33 6.07
C GLU A 133 -10.94 -14.02 5.00
N ASN A 134 -12.00 -13.34 4.52
CA ASN A 134 -12.87 -13.88 3.47
C ASN A 134 -12.14 -13.97 2.12
N THR A 135 -11.36 -12.96 1.75
CA THR A 135 -10.53 -12.95 0.53
C THR A 135 -9.49 -14.07 0.58
N SER A 136 -8.84 -14.26 1.73
CA SER A 136 -7.88 -15.36 1.96
C SER A 136 -8.54 -16.74 1.84
N LYS A 137 -9.74 -16.91 2.41
CA LYS A 137 -10.55 -18.15 2.27
C LYS A 137 -10.97 -18.39 0.82
N PHE A 138 -11.30 -17.34 0.07
CA PHE A 138 -11.64 -17.43 -1.34
C PHE A 138 -10.45 -17.87 -2.20
N LEU A 139 -9.29 -17.22 -2.04
CA LEU A 139 -8.04 -17.56 -2.73
C LEU A 139 -7.49 -18.93 -2.29
N SER A 140 -7.83 -19.40 -1.10
CA SER A 140 -7.51 -20.76 -0.64
C SER A 140 -8.30 -21.88 -1.32
N LYS A 141 -9.28 -21.60 -2.19
CA LYS A 141 -10.02 -22.64 -2.91
C LYS A 141 -9.10 -23.43 -3.85
N PRO A 142 -9.31 -24.76 -4.04
CA PRO A 142 -8.43 -25.60 -4.86
C PRO A 142 -8.18 -25.08 -6.27
N ILE A 143 -9.19 -24.47 -6.91
CA ILE A 143 -9.08 -23.91 -8.27
C ILE A 143 -7.94 -22.88 -8.43
N PHE A 144 -7.64 -22.09 -7.39
CA PHE A 144 -6.53 -21.13 -7.42
C PHE A 144 -5.20 -21.78 -7.05
N ARG A 145 -5.21 -22.72 -6.09
CA ARG A 145 -4.02 -23.50 -5.69
C ARG A 145 -3.47 -24.35 -6.82
N GLN A 146 -4.34 -24.85 -7.70
CA GLN A 146 -3.98 -25.75 -8.78
C GLN A 146 -3.28 -25.04 -9.97
N MET A 147 -3.16 -23.70 -9.92
CA MET A 147 -2.48 -22.90 -10.93
C MET A 147 -0.94 -22.87 -10.78
N SER A 148 -0.37 -23.23 -9.62
CA SER A 148 1.08 -23.37 -9.46
C SER A 148 1.47 -24.17 -8.22
N HIS A 149 2.54 -24.98 -8.33
CA HIS A 149 3.22 -25.58 -7.17
C HIS A 149 3.88 -24.53 -6.24
N GLN A 150 3.96 -23.27 -6.66
CA GLN A 150 4.50 -22.13 -5.90
C GLN A 150 3.41 -21.33 -5.16
N PHE A 151 2.19 -21.85 -5.04
CA PHE A 151 1.11 -21.19 -4.30
C PHE A 151 1.17 -21.55 -2.80
N CYS A 152 1.43 -20.55 -1.95
CA CYS A 152 1.38 -20.68 -0.50
C CYS A 152 0.00 -20.30 0.05
N GLU A 153 -0.18 -20.42 1.37
CA GLU A 153 -1.39 -19.91 2.04
C GLU A 153 -1.46 -18.38 1.84
N PRO A 154 -2.57 -17.84 1.28
CA PRO A 154 -2.63 -16.46 0.80
C PRO A 154 -2.84 -15.40 1.87
N LYS A 155 -3.15 -15.74 3.13
CA LYS A 155 -3.55 -14.75 4.14
C LYS A 155 -2.48 -13.70 4.42
N SER A 156 -1.22 -14.12 4.52
CA SER A 156 -0.12 -13.17 4.75
C SER A 156 0.00 -12.16 3.60
N SER A 157 -0.15 -12.59 2.34
CA SER A 157 -0.15 -11.67 1.19
C SER A 157 -1.40 -10.79 1.09
N VAL A 158 -2.59 -11.30 1.45
CA VAL A 158 -3.83 -10.50 1.41
C VAL A 158 -3.80 -9.41 2.48
N VAL A 159 -3.36 -9.75 3.70
CA VAL A 159 -3.14 -8.75 4.76
C VAL A 159 -2.06 -7.77 4.34
N LEU A 160 -0.95 -8.22 3.76
CA LEU A 160 0.14 -7.35 3.31
C LEU A 160 -0.31 -6.36 2.23
N ALA A 161 -1.01 -6.81 1.18
CA ALA A 161 -1.57 -5.91 0.16
C ALA A 161 -2.50 -4.85 0.78
N CYS A 162 -3.42 -5.26 1.67
CA CYS A 162 -4.24 -4.32 2.41
C CYS A 162 -3.41 -3.32 3.23
N VAL A 163 -2.36 -3.78 3.93
CA VAL A 163 -1.46 -2.92 4.72
C VAL A 163 -0.71 -1.92 3.83
N ILE A 164 -0.26 -2.33 2.65
CA ILE A 164 0.37 -1.47 1.64
C ILE A 164 -0.59 -0.35 1.25
N ARG A 165 -1.81 -0.71 0.84
CA ARG A 165 -2.87 0.22 0.47
C ARG A 165 -3.26 1.16 1.60
N GLN A 166 -3.39 0.67 2.83
CA GLN A 166 -3.77 1.49 3.98
C GLN A 166 -2.66 2.46 4.38
N PHE A 167 -1.41 2.01 4.43
CA PHE A 167 -0.28 2.88 4.75
C PHE A 167 -0.07 3.95 3.67
N PHE A 168 -0.20 3.60 2.38
CA PHE A 168 -0.11 4.58 1.28
C PHE A 168 -1.13 5.72 1.44
N HIS A 169 -2.40 5.40 1.71
CA HIS A 169 -3.46 6.40 1.89
C HIS A 169 -3.29 7.30 3.13
N ASN A 170 -2.58 6.80 4.14
CA ASN A 170 -2.34 7.46 5.43
C ASN A 170 -0.84 7.77 5.65
N CYS A 171 -0.08 7.94 4.56
CA CYS A 171 1.37 8.16 4.61
C CYS A 171 1.69 9.41 5.46
N PRO A 172 2.61 9.32 6.44
CA PRO A 172 3.08 10.47 7.20
C PRO A 172 3.59 11.61 6.30
N ALA A 173 3.27 12.86 6.66
CA ALA A 173 3.49 14.02 5.79
C ALA A 173 4.97 14.44 5.63
N ASP A 174 5.86 13.88 6.45
CA ASP A 174 7.32 13.96 6.37
C ASP A 174 7.93 12.94 5.38
N ARG A 175 7.22 11.82 5.12
CA ARG A 175 7.61 10.73 4.21
C ARG A 175 7.04 10.86 2.82
N TRP A 176 5.94 11.61 2.71
CA TRP A 176 5.22 11.80 1.47
C TRP A 176 5.99 12.72 0.48
N SER A 177 6.17 12.24 -0.74
CA SER A 177 6.73 13.03 -1.84
C SER A 177 5.72 14.05 -2.34
N LYS A 178 6.07 15.34 -2.25
CA LYS A 178 5.22 16.47 -2.68
C LYS A 178 5.33 16.76 -4.19
N THR A 179 5.62 15.74 -4.99
CA THR A 179 5.59 15.84 -6.46
C THR A 179 4.15 15.78 -6.95
N GLN A 180 3.86 16.49 -8.04
CA GLN A 180 2.52 16.50 -8.64
C GLN A 180 2.05 15.07 -8.99
N GLU A 181 2.96 14.23 -9.51
CA GLU A 181 2.75 12.80 -9.79
C GLU A 181 2.21 12.04 -8.57
N CYS A 182 2.75 12.29 -7.38
CA CYS A 182 2.30 11.62 -6.17
C CYS A 182 0.97 12.18 -5.65
N GLU A 183 0.78 13.51 -5.63
CA GLU A 183 -0.50 14.12 -5.27
C GLU A 183 -1.65 13.64 -6.17
N ASP A 184 -1.41 13.57 -7.49
CA ASP A 184 -2.37 13.04 -8.47
C ASP A 184 -2.63 11.55 -8.27
N THR A 185 -1.59 10.75 -7.99
CA THR A 185 -1.72 9.33 -7.63
C THR A 185 -2.56 9.12 -6.38
N LEU A 186 -2.34 9.91 -5.32
CA LEU A 186 -3.11 9.82 -4.07
C LEU A 186 -4.57 10.27 -4.24
N ALA A 187 -4.80 11.28 -5.08
CA ALA A 187 -6.14 11.72 -5.42
C ALA A 187 -6.88 10.67 -6.27
N PHE A 188 -6.17 10.04 -7.22
CA PHE A 188 -6.66 8.93 -8.03
C PHE A 188 -7.00 7.72 -7.15
N SER A 189 -6.08 7.23 -6.32
CA SER A 189 -6.25 6.03 -5.50
C SER A 189 -7.40 6.16 -4.47
N LYS A 190 -7.66 7.38 -3.97
CA LYS A 190 -8.79 7.69 -3.08
C LYS A 190 -10.14 7.74 -3.79
N LYS A 191 -10.18 8.08 -5.08
CA LYS A 191 -11.42 8.22 -5.86
C LYS A 191 -11.75 6.91 -6.60
N CYS A 192 -10.77 6.37 -7.31
CA CYS A 192 -10.87 5.21 -8.18
C CYS A 192 -10.53 3.95 -7.40
N HIS A 193 -11.56 3.41 -6.74
CA HIS A 193 -11.47 2.14 -6.03
C HIS A 193 -11.20 1.02 -7.04
N ASP A 194 -10.29 0.11 -6.69
CA ASP A 194 -9.89 -1.06 -7.49
C ASP A 194 -9.27 -0.77 -8.88
N ALA A 195 -8.92 0.49 -9.18
CA ALA A 195 -8.39 0.91 -10.49
C ALA A 195 -6.85 0.88 -10.61
N LEU A 196 -6.12 0.80 -9.49
CA LEU A 196 -4.67 0.63 -9.47
C LEU A 196 -4.37 -0.85 -9.24
N ALA A 197 -3.58 -1.46 -10.13
CA ALA A 197 -3.22 -2.88 -10.01
C ALA A 197 -2.15 -3.13 -8.93
N THR A 198 -1.50 -2.05 -8.48
CA THR A 198 -0.28 -2.01 -7.65
C THR A 198 -0.48 -1.53 -6.20
N LEU A 199 -1.73 -1.36 -5.73
CA LEU A 199 -2.08 -0.93 -4.36
C LEU A 199 -3.17 -1.80 -3.68
#